data_AF-A0A9D4MA91-F1
#
_entry.id   AF-A0A9D4MA91-F1
#
_cell.length_a   1.000
_cell.length_b   1.000
_cell.length_c   1.000
_cell.angle_alpha   90.00
_cell.angle_beta   90.00
_cell.angle_gamma   90.00
#
_symmetry.space_group_name_H-M   'P 1'
#
loop_
_entity.id
_entity.type
_entity.pdbx_description
1 polymer ?
#
loop_
_entity_poly.entity_id
_entity_poly.type
_entity_poly.pdbx_seq_one_letter_code
_entity_poly.pdbx_strand_id
1 'polypeptide(L)'
;MCSVMSYGTAKLFEKVAPITRSDVIISGVNGPAVKALGMITLLCEHKNIKRSVNFQIMNTPRGINLLGRDDSVDFGLIMTIHTARLETESIIEK
;
A
#
# COMPACT_ATOMS: atom_id res chain seq x y z
N MET A 1 4.94 -4.48 -4.22
CA MET A 1 4.16 -4.84 -3.02
C MET A 1 2.69 -4.46 -3.25
N CYS A 2 1.70 -4.99 -2.52
CA CYS A 2 0.28 -4.68 -2.78
C CYS A 2 -0.37 -3.82 -1.70
N SER A 3 -1.22 -2.88 -2.11
CA SER A 3 -2.22 -2.24 -1.25
C SER A 3 -3.41 -3.18 -1.04
N VAL A 4 -4.01 -3.17 0.14
CA VAL A 4 -5.18 -4.00 0.48
C VAL A 4 -6.32 -3.16 1.02
N MET A 5 -7.54 -3.55 0.71
CA MET A 5 -8.76 -2.90 1.17
C MET A 5 -9.77 -3.93 1.65
N SER A 6 -10.51 -3.60 2.69
CA SER A 6 -11.57 -4.46 3.18
C SER A 6 -12.73 -4.52 2.19
N TYR A 7 -13.41 -5.66 2.11
CA TYR A 7 -14.60 -5.80 1.27
C TYR A 7 -15.69 -4.76 1.59
N GLY A 8 -15.91 -4.49 2.88
CA GLY A 8 -16.86 -3.46 3.32
C GLY A 8 -16.51 -2.08 2.78
N THR A 9 -15.23 -1.67 2.88
CA THR A 9 -14.75 -0.40 2.33
C THR A 9 -14.85 -0.38 0.80
N ALA A 10 -14.44 -1.45 0.12
CA ALA A 10 -14.52 -1.52 -1.34
C ALA A 10 -15.95 -1.34 -1.87
N LYS A 11 -16.94 -1.90 -1.16
CA LYS A 11 -18.37 -1.73 -1.51
C LYS A 11 -18.86 -0.28 -1.43
N LEU A 12 -18.28 0.56 -0.57
CA LEU A 12 -18.61 1.99 -0.53
C LEU A 12 -18.14 2.72 -1.80
N PHE A 13 -17.09 2.23 -2.45
CA PHE A 13 -16.51 2.83 -3.65
C PHE A 13 -16.96 2.16 -4.96
N GLU A 14 -17.81 1.14 -4.91
CA GLU A 14 -18.26 0.38 -6.10
C GLU A 14 -18.99 1.26 -7.12
N LYS A 15 -19.60 2.37 -6.68
CA LYS A 15 -20.22 3.37 -7.57
C LYS A 15 -19.21 4.25 -8.32
N VAL A 16 -17.97 4.32 -7.83
CA VAL A 16 -16.90 5.17 -8.37
C VAL A 16 -15.96 4.35 -9.26
N ALA A 17 -15.65 3.13 -8.85
CA ALA A 17 -14.82 2.21 -9.62
C ALA A 17 -15.33 0.77 -9.47
N PRO A 18 -15.34 -0.03 -10.56
CA PRO A 18 -15.80 -1.40 -10.50
C PRO A 18 -14.80 -2.28 -9.75
N ILE A 19 -15.33 -3.28 -9.03
CA ILE A 19 -14.52 -4.37 -8.51
C ILE A 19 -14.29 -5.37 -9.65
N THR A 20 -13.02 -5.62 -9.97
CA THR A 20 -12.60 -6.55 -11.02
C THR A 20 -12.04 -7.84 -10.42
N ARG A 21 -11.97 -8.90 -11.23
CA ARG A 21 -11.40 -10.18 -10.82
C ARG A 21 -9.91 -10.02 -10.50
N SER A 22 -9.46 -10.67 -9.42
CA SER A 22 -8.04 -10.78 -9.06
C SER A 22 -7.69 -12.23 -8.76
N ASP A 23 -6.52 -12.66 -9.21
CA ASP A 23 -5.94 -13.97 -8.88
C ASP A 23 -4.77 -13.86 -7.88
N VAL A 24 -4.61 -12.70 -7.24
CA VAL A 24 -3.57 -12.46 -6.23
C VAL A 24 -3.82 -13.28 -4.98
N ILE A 25 -2.75 -13.92 -4.48
CA ILE A 25 -2.72 -14.62 -3.19
C ILE A 25 -1.94 -13.76 -2.20
N ILE A 26 -2.56 -13.42 -1.08
CA ILE A 26 -2.01 -12.56 -0.05
C ILE A 26 -1.55 -13.43 1.12
N SER A 27 -0.26 -13.35 1.44
CA SER A 27 0.33 -14.07 2.57
C SER A 27 0.58 -13.10 3.73
N GLY A 28 0.03 -13.42 4.89
CA GLY A 28 0.30 -12.70 6.13
C GLY A 28 1.55 -13.24 6.85
N VAL A 29 1.92 -12.59 7.95
CA VAL A 29 2.99 -13.08 8.85
C VAL A 29 2.56 -14.35 9.58
N ASN A 30 1.28 -14.47 9.89
CA ASN A 30 0.69 -15.63 10.54
C ASN A 30 -0.64 -16.00 9.87
N GLY A 31 -0.93 -17.29 9.78
CA GLY A 31 -2.13 -17.85 9.16
C GLY A 31 -1.95 -18.27 7.69
N PRO A 32 -2.98 -18.91 7.12
CA PRO A 32 -2.94 -19.39 5.73
C PRO A 32 -2.96 -18.21 4.76
N ALA A 33 -2.37 -18.41 3.59
CA ALA A 33 -2.50 -17.47 2.49
C ALA A 33 -3.96 -17.38 2.01
N VAL A 34 -4.40 -16.17 1.68
CA VAL A 34 -5.79 -15.89 1.31
C VAL A 34 -5.83 -15.32 -0.11
N LYS A 35 -6.69 -15.88 -0.96
CA LYS A 35 -6.95 -15.32 -2.29
C LYS A 35 -7.74 -14.02 -2.16
N ALA A 36 -7.32 -12.97 -2.87
CA ALA A 36 -8.08 -11.73 -2.97
C ALA A 36 -9.47 -12.00 -3.59
N LEU A 37 -10.49 -11.33 -3.07
CA LEU A 37 -11.86 -11.42 -3.62
C LEU A 37 -11.98 -10.70 -4.97
N GLY A 38 -11.11 -9.71 -5.19
CA GLY A 38 -11.10 -8.88 -6.37
C GLY A 38 -10.08 -7.76 -6.22
N MET A 39 -10.10 -6.82 -7.15
CA MET A 39 -9.28 -5.63 -7.14
C MET A 39 -10.11 -4.41 -7.53
N ILE A 40 -9.87 -3.29 -6.86
CA ILE A 40 -10.44 -2.00 -7.21
C ILE A 40 -9.32 -0.98 -7.40
N THR A 41 -9.43 -0.15 -8.43
CA THR A 41 -8.49 0.94 -8.71
C THR A 41 -9.14 2.26 -8.34
N LEU A 42 -8.53 3.02 -7.44
CA LEU A 42 -9.05 4.30 -6.97
C LEU A 42 -8.04 5.43 -7.22
N LEU A 43 -8.53 6.61 -7.59
CA LEU A 43 -7.72 7.82 -7.59
C LEU A 43 -7.59 8.33 -6.15
N CYS A 44 -6.39 8.28 -5.60
CA CYS A 44 -6.08 8.74 -4.25
C CYS A 44 -5.29 10.04 -4.29
N GLU A 45 -5.46 10.87 -3.27
CA GLU A 45 -4.76 12.16 -3.13
C GLU A 45 -4.16 12.32 -1.73
N HIS A 46 -2.90 12.75 -1.68
CA HIS A 46 -2.26 13.18 -0.45
C HIS A 46 -1.32 14.37 -0.73
N LYS A 47 -1.49 15.49 -0.01
CA LYS A 47 -0.64 16.70 -0.15
C LYS A 47 -0.37 17.10 -1.61
N ASN A 48 -1.43 17.23 -2.42
CA ASN A 48 -1.41 17.55 -3.85
C ASN A 48 -0.82 16.48 -4.78
N ILE A 49 -0.37 15.34 -4.25
CA ILE A 49 0.03 14.18 -5.05
C ILE A 49 -1.22 13.35 -5.33
N LYS A 50 -1.60 13.21 -6.61
CA LYS A 50 -2.73 12.40 -7.08
C LYS A 50 -2.23 11.19 -7.84
N ARG A 51 -2.61 9.98 -7.40
CA ARG A 51 -2.23 8.73 -8.09
C ARG A 51 -3.34 7.70 -8.06
N SER A 52 -3.40 6.88 -9.11
CA SER A 52 -4.25 5.69 -9.14
C SER A 52 -3.58 4.57 -8.35
N VAL A 53 -4.29 4.03 -7.37
CA VAL A 53 -3.82 2.96 -6.50
C VAL A 53 -4.68 1.72 -6.71
N ASN A 54 -4.04 0.57 -6.85
CA ASN A 54 -4.69 -0.72 -6.98
C ASN A 54 -4.81 -1.40 -5.62
N PHE A 55 -6.03 -1.55 -5.11
CA PHE A 55 -6.30 -2.24 -3.86
C PHE A 55 -6.79 -3.66 -4.11
N GLN A 56 -6.10 -4.64 -3.53
CA GLN A 56 -6.57 -6.01 -3.46
C GLN A 56 -7.61 -6.14 -2.35
N ILE A 57 -8.75 -6.73 -2.66
CA ILE A 57 -9.89 -6.76 -1.76
C ILE A 57 -9.84 -8.01 -0.89
N MET A 58 -9.92 -7.83 0.42
CA MET A 58 -9.92 -8.90 1.39
C MET A 58 -11.17 -8.86 2.26
N ASN A 59 -11.69 -10.03 2.63
CA ASN A 59 -12.71 -10.15 3.65
C ASN A 59 -12.08 -10.65 4.96
N THR A 60 -11.46 -9.72 5.70
CA THR A 60 -10.89 -10.01 7.02
C THR A 60 -11.87 -9.57 8.12
N PRO A 61 -11.96 -10.28 9.26
CA PRO A 61 -12.86 -9.90 10.36
C PRO A 61 -12.67 -8.47 10.88
N ARG A 62 -11.43 -7.94 10.81
CA ARG A 62 -11.09 -6.60 11.31
C ARG A 62 -11.30 -5.47 10.30
N GLY A 63 -11.70 -5.77 9.06
CA GLY A 63 -11.91 -4.74 8.03
C GLY A 63 -10.66 -3.89 7.75
N ILE A 64 -9.57 -4.52 7.34
CA ILE A 64 -8.26 -3.85 7.20
C ILE A 64 -8.15 -3.09 5.87
N ASN A 65 -7.62 -1.86 5.92
CA ASN A 65 -7.25 -1.06 4.76
C ASN A 65 -5.79 -0.62 4.93
N LEU A 66 -4.90 -1.06 4.05
CA LEU A 66 -3.47 -0.74 4.12
C LEU A 66 -2.96 -0.30 2.76
N LEU A 67 -2.14 0.73 2.79
CA LEU A 67 -1.39 1.17 1.63
C LEU A 67 -0.11 0.35 1.52
N GLY A 68 0.19 -0.12 0.31
CA GLY A 68 1.41 -0.81 -0.02
C GLY A 68 2.62 0.12 0.14
N ARG A 69 3.80 -0.48 0.29
CA ARG A 69 5.04 0.28 0.48
C ARG A 69 5.35 1.19 -0.71
N ASP A 70 5.21 0.66 -1.92
CA ASP A 70 5.54 1.39 -3.15
C ASP A 70 4.64 2.63 -3.27
N ASP A 71 3.33 2.46 -3.11
CA ASP A 71 2.37 3.56 -3.04
C ASP A 71 2.71 4.54 -1.90
N SER A 72 3.10 4.04 -0.72
CA SER A 72 3.47 4.89 0.42
C SER A 72 4.71 5.75 0.14
N VAL A 73 5.71 5.22 -0.57
CA VAL A 73 6.88 5.98 -1.03
C VAL A 73 6.45 7.02 -2.05
N ASP A 74 5.60 6.65 -3.00
CA ASP A 74 5.12 7.54 -4.05
C ASP A 74 4.29 8.71 -3.52
N PHE A 75 3.59 8.53 -2.40
CA PHE A 75 2.91 9.61 -1.67
C PHE A 75 3.84 10.38 -0.70
N GLY A 76 5.13 10.06 -0.63
CA GLY A 76 6.08 10.70 0.27
C GLY A 76 5.81 10.41 1.76
N LEU A 77 5.14 9.31 2.08
CA LEU A 77 4.83 8.90 3.46
C LEU A 77 6.00 8.18 4.13
N ILE A 78 6.93 7.66 3.34
CA ILE A 78 8.13 6.98 3.80
C ILE A 78 9.34 7.76 3.31
N MET A 79 10.22 8.13 4.24
CA MET A 79 11.52 8.75 3.94
C MET A 79 12.60 7.68 3.98
N THR A 80 13.34 7.51 2.88
CA THR A 80 14.51 6.63 2.85
C THR A 80 15.66 7.32 3.57
N ILE A 81 16.13 6.75 4.68
CA ILE A 81 17.34 7.20 5.36
C ILE A 81 18.52 6.49 4.72
N HIS A 82 19.32 7.22 3.95
CA HIS A 82 20.62 6.74 3.52
C HIS A 82 21.61 6.99 4.67
N THR A 83 22.12 5.93 5.29
CA THR A 83 23.28 6.04 6.18
C THR A 83 24.49 6.37 5.32
N ALA A 84 24.87 7.66 5.26
CA ALA A 84 26.19 8.01 4.80
C ALA A 84 27.20 7.34 5.73
N ARG A 85 28.06 6.46 5.21
CA ARG A 85 29.32 6.14 5.88
C ARG A 85 30.10 7.45 5.90
N LEU A 86 30.01 8.18 7.02
CA LEU A 86 30.97 9.22 7.32
C LEU A 86 32.30 8.49 7.51
N GLU A 87 33.14 8.50 6.47
CA GLU A 87 34.53 8.12 6.66
C GLU A 87 35.12 9.10 7.67
N THR A 88 35.77 8.55 8.68
CA THR A 88 36.20 9.23 9.91
C THR A 88 37.09 10.45 9.63
N GLU A 89 37.66 10.53 8.43
CA GLU A 89 38.47 11.65 7.93
C GLU A 89 37.69 12.97 7.83
N SER A 90 36.36 12.92 7.66
CA SER A 90 35.50 14.12 7.55
C SER A 90 35.14 14.79 8.89
N ILE A 91 35.52 14.19 10.03
CA ILE A 91 35.26 14.75 11.37
C ILE A 91 36.47 15.55 11.90
N ILE A 92 37.61 15.51 11.21
CA ILE A 92 38.89 16.07 11.71
C ILE A 92 39.21 17.47 11.14
N GLU A 93 38.46 18.01 10.17
CA GLU A 93 38.66 19.40 9.75
C GLU A 93 37.99 20.38 10.73
N LYS A 94 38.83 20.92 11.62
CA LYS A 94 38.61 22.11 12.45
C LYS A 94 38.73 23.40 11.65
#